data_AF-A0A177AQM6-F1
#
_entry.id   AF-A0A177AQM6-F1
#
_cell.length_a   1.000
_cell.length_b   1.000
_cell.length_c   1.000
_cell.angle_alpha   90.00
_cell.angle_beta   90.00
_cell.angle_gamma   90.00
#
_symmetry.space_group_name_H-M   'P 1'
#
loop_
_entity.id
_entity.type
_entity.pdbx_description
1 polymer ?
#
loop_
_entity_poly.entity_id
_entity_poly.type
_entity_poly.pdbx_seq_one_letter_code
_entity_poly.pdbx_strand_id
1 'polypeptide(L)'
;MKSFMKTTGKTFESIPYLMLNPKHPRYSDILFTLDGVEFTTSQLRQYLPKVADRYYYAQKQIKKYFNLLETIREKQLLEVFCIYGKEEVDSTIKTFSIVDGDVSSTLTAGDGTVSLDSSKLCDRYASSPQNIFIKHNVTHETILTDQDVVNFIKSNMYTPN
;
A
#
# COMPACT_ATOMS: atom_id res chain seq x y z
N MET A 1 1.17 -14.81 19.67
CA MET A 1 0.59 -13.57 19.10
C MET A 1 0.59 -12.35 20.03
N LYS A 2 0.12 -12.45 21.30
CA LYS A 2 0.17 -11.33 22.29
C LYS A 2 1.57 -10.73 22.51
N SER A 3 2.64 -11.49 22.24
CA SER A 3 4.03 -11.05 22.32
C SER A 3 4.43 -10.14 21.15
N PHE A 4 4.18 -10.55 19.89
CA PHE A 4 4.61 -9.83 18.68
C PHE A 4 4.14 -8.37 18.68
N MET A 5 2.83 -8.10 18.73
CA MET A 5 2.29 -6.73 18.78
C MET A 5 2.77 -5.90 19.99
N LYS A 6 3.14 -6.55 21.11
CA LYS A 6 3.52 -5.88 22.36
C LYS A 6 5.01 -5.49 22.39
N THR A 7 5.87 -6.20 21.65
CA THR A 7 7.31 -5.89 21.50
C THR A 7 7.65 -5.21 20.17
N THR A 8 7.15 -5.66 19.02
CA THR A 8 7.52 -5.08 17.70
C THR A 8 6.67 -3.85 17.32
N GLY A 9 5.42 -3.76 17.74
CA GLY A 9 4.58 -2.58 17.47
C GLY A 9 5.06 -1.28 18.13
N LYS A 10 5.92 -1.37 19.16
CA LYS A 10 6.50 -0.19 19.82
C LYS A 10 7.66 0.42 19.03
N THR A 11 8.38 -0.37 18.24
CA THR A 11 9.66 0.02 17.61
C THR A 11 9.54 0.47 16.15
N PHE A 12 8.48 0.11 15.42
CA PHE A 12 8.32 0.51 14.02
C PHE A 12 7.36 1.69 13.88
N GLU A 13 7.92 2.91 13.98
CA GLU A 13 7.18 4.16 13.75
C GLU A 13 6.54 4.26 12.36
N SER A 14 6.98 3.43 11.40
CA SER A 14 6.49 3.38 10.02
C SER A 14 5.16 2.64 9.86
N ILE A 15 4.80 1.69 10.75
CA ILE A 15 3.57 0.88 10.59
C ILE A 15 2.33 1.77 10.42
N PRO A 16 2.09 2.80 11.26
CA PRO A 16 0.94 3.68 11.11
C PRO A 16 0.92 4.48 9.79
N TYR A 17 2.07 4.66 9.14
CA TYR A 17 2.18 5.30 7.82
C TYR A 17 1.80 4.38 6.66
N LEU A 18 1.93 3.06 6.85
CA LEU A 18 1.61 2.06 5.83
C LEU A 18 0.15 1.57 5.91
N MET A 19 -0.58 1.97 6.94
CA MET A 19 -2.01 1.68 7.05
C MET A 19 -2.82 2.48 6.03
N LEU A 20 -3.96 1.91 5.61
CA LEU A 20 -4.83 2.50 4.58
C LEU A 20 -5.17 3.96 4.88
N ASN A 21 -4.93 4.84 3.91
CA ASN A 21 -5.29 6.26 3.97
C ASN A 21 -6.77 6.44 3.58
N PRO A 22 -7.47 7.51 4.03
CA PRO A 22 -8.84 7.82 3.59
C PRO A 22 -9.07 7.94 2.08
N LYS A 23 -8.02 8.16 1.27
CA LYS A 23 -8.08 8.14 -0.20
C LYS A 23 -8.05 6.74 -0.81
N HIS A 24 -7.73 5.72 -0.02
CA HIS A 24 -7.66 4.34 -0.47
C HIS A 24 -9.07 3.76 -0.68
N PRO A 25 -9.37 3.04 -1.78
CA PRO A 25 -10.71 2.54 -2.07
C PRO A 25 -11.26 1.64 -0.95
N ARG A 26 -10.37 0.88 -0.33
CA ARG A 26 -10.66 -0.06 0.76
C ARG A 26 -10.61 0.54 2.17
N TYR A 27 -10.56 1.87 2.30
CA TYR A 27 -10.40 2.52 3.62
C TYR A 27 -11.49 2.10 4.62
N SER A 28 -12.71 1.89 4.14
CA SER A 28 -13.87 1.48 4.95
C SER A 28 -14.08 -0.03 4.99
N ASP A 29 -13.23 -0.81 4.32
CA ASP A 29 -13.32 -2.27 4.35
C ASP A 29 -12.97 -2.80 5.75
N ILE A 30 -13.45 -4.02 6.01
CA ILE A 30 -12.97 -4.85 7.11
C ILE A 30 -11.49 -5.16 6.82
N LEU A 31 -10.63 -4.84 7.78
CA LEU A 31 -9.20 -5.14 7.77
C LEU A 31 -8.94 -6.51 8.40
N PHE A 32 -9.57 -6.75 9.54
CA PHE A 32 -9.47 -8.03 10.22
C PHE A 32 -10.71 -8.34 11.05
N THR A 33 -10.87 -9.62 11.38
CA THR A 33 -11.89 -10.12 12.30
C THR A 33 -11.21 -10.74 13.51
N LEU A 34 -11.69 -10.47 14.72
CA LEU A 34 -11.22 -11.09 15.96
C LEU A 34 -12.43 -11.60 16.75
N ASP A 35 -12.50 -12.92 16.95
CA ASP A 35 -13.57 -13.61 17.68
C ASP A 35 -14.97 -13.20 17.19
N GLY A 36 -15.13 -13.10 15.86
CA GLY A 36 -16.37 -12.70 15.20
C GLY A 36 -16.64 -11.19 15.17
N VAL A 37 -15.77 -10.36 15.77
CA VAL A 37 -15.88 -8.90 15.71
C VAL A 37 -15.09 -8.37 14.51
N GLU A 38 -15.73 -7.58 13.66
CA GLU A 38 -15.11 -6.97 12.48
C GLU A 38 -14.46 -5.63 12.80
N PHE A 39 -13.25 -5.41 12.28
CA PHE A 39 -12.46 -4.20 12.51
C PHE A 39 -12.11 -3.54 11.18
N THR A 40 -12.56 -2.30 11.04
CA THR A 40 -12.22 -1.40 9.93
C THR A 40 -11.19 -0.36 10.37
N THR A 41 -10.59 0.35 9.40
CA THR A 41 -9.69 1.49 9.68
C THR A 41 -10.37 2.59 10.50
N SER A 42 -11.68 2.78 10.33
CA SER A 42 -12.46 3.78 11.06
C SER A 42 -12.57 3.52 12.57
N GLN A 43 -12.48 2.25 12.98
CA GLN A 43 -12.65 1.80 14.36
C GLN A 43 -11.32 1.73 15.13
N LEU A 44 -10.19 2.12 14.52
CA LEU A 44 -8.87 2.09 15.15
C LEU A 44 -8.84 2.84 16.48
N ARG A 45 -9.52 3.99 16.58
CA ARG A 45 -9.55 4.79 17.81
C ARG A 45 -10.26 4.07 18.96
N GLN A 46 -11.29 3.28 18.66
CA GLN A 46 -12.07 2.54 19.65
C GLN A 46 -11.27 1.36 20.21
N TYR A 47 -10.57 0.61 19.35
CA TYR A 47 -9.98 -0.66 19.74
C TYR A 47 -8.45 -0.61 19.93
N LEU A 48 -7.76 0.33 19.28
CA LEU A 48 -6.30 0.47 19.31
C LEU A 48 -5.89 1.95 19.53
N PRO A 49 -6.30 2.62 20.63
CA PRO A 49 -6.14 4.06 20.80
C PRO A 49 -4.69 4.57 20.67
N LYS A 50 -3.71 3.81 21.17
CA LYS A 50 -2.28 4.15 21.06
C LYS A 50 -1.75 4.11 19.61
N VAL A 51 -2.28 3.19 18.80
CA VAL A 51 -1.96 3.08 17.37
C VAL A 51 -2.70 4.17 16.60
N ALA A 52 -3.95 4.45 17.00
CA ALA A 52 -4.82 5.42 16.36
C ALA A 52 -4.22 6.83 16.36
N ASP A 53 -3.66 7.32 17.47
CA ASP A 53 -3.06 8.66 17.51
C ASP A 53 -1.87 8.80 16.55
N ARG A 54 -0.99 7.78 16.51
CA ARG A 54 0.13 7.72 15.56
C ARG A 54 -0.36 7.62 14.12
N TYR A 55 -1.40 6.82 13.88
CA TYR A 55 -2.05 6.70 12.59
C TYR A 55 -2.59 8.06 12.12
N TYR A 56 -3.39 8.75 12.93
CA TYR A 56 -3.94 10.06 12.55
C TYR A 56 -2.85 11.11 12.33
N TYR A 57 -1.76 11.08 13.10
CA TYR A 57 -0.60 11.92 12.84
C TYR A 57 0.06 11.58 11.49
N ALA A 58 0.30 10.30 11.21
CA ALA A 58 0.84 9.82 9.95
C ALA A 58 -0.03 10.22 8.75
N GLN A 59 -1.35 10.08 8.87
CA GLN A 59 -2.30 10.45 7.82
C GLN A 59 -2.27 11.95 7.49
N LYS A 60 -2.01 12.82 8.47
CA LYS A 60 -1.80 14.26 8.21
C LYS A 60 -0.57 14.50 7.33
N GLN A 61 0.51 13.75 7.53
CA GLN A 61 1.73 13.87 6.71
C GLN A 61 1.52 13.25 5.32
N ILE A 62 0.91 12.07 5.25
CA ILE A 62 0.59 11.39 3.98
C ILE A 62 -0.31 12.25 3.10
N LYS A 63 -1.28 12.95 3.68
CA LYS A 63 -2.11 13.92 2.96
C LYS A 63 -1.27 15.00 2.26
N LYS A 64 -0.16 15.46 2.87
CA LYS A 64 0.73 16.44 2.23
C LYS A 64 1.41 15.86 1.00
N TYR A 65 1.86 14.61 1.05
CA TYR A 65 2.46 13.94 -0.11
C TYR A 65 1.45 13.78 -1.25
N PHE A 66 0.23 13.33 -0.97
CA PHE A 66 -0.80 13.26 -2.02
C PHE A 66 -1.14 14.64 -2.60
N ASN A 67 -1.23 15.68 -1.78
CA ASN A 67 -1.46 17.05 -2.27
C ASN A 67 -0.30 17.54 -3.16
N LEU A 68 0.93 17.20 -2.81
CA LEU A 68 2.10 17.50 -3.63
C LEU A 68 2.03 16.77 -4.98
N LEU A 69 1.68 15.47 -4.98
CA LEU A 69 1.51 14.68 -6.21
C LEU A 69 0.38 15.23 -7.09
N GLU A 70 -0.75 15.66 -6.51
CA GLU A 70 -1.80 16.37 -7.27
C GLU A 70 -1.24 17.65 -7.90
N THR A 71 -0.49 18.45 -7.14
CA THR A 71 0.10 19.71 -7.63
C THR A 71 1.09 19.46 -8.77
N ILE A 72 1.94 18.45 -8.64
CA ILE A 72 2.91 18.05 -9.67
C ILE A 72 2.17 17.69 -10.96
N ARG A 73 1.10 16.89 -10.85
CA ARG A 73 0.28 16.48 -11.99
C ARG A 73 -0.45 17.66 -12.64
N GLU A 74 -1.18 18.45 -11.85
CA GLU A 74 -1.99 19.57 -12.33
C GLU A 74 -1.15 20.65 -13.01
N LYS A 75 0.03 20.93 -12.47
CA LYS A 75 0.96 21.94 -13.00
C LYS A 75 2.03 21.37 -13.93
N GLN A 76 2.00 20.06 -14.18
CA GLN A 76 2.99 19.34 -15.00
C GLN A 76 4.44 19.67 -14.62
N LEU A 77 4.72 19.75 -13.31
CA LEU A 77 6.02 20.21 -12.80
C LEU A 77 7.13 19.18 -13.03
N LEU A 78 6.77 17.90 -13.02
CA LEU A 78 7.66 16.77 -13.19
C LEU A 78 6.90 15.68 -13.94
N GLU A 79 7.65 14.88 -14.69
CA GLU A 79 7.11 13.65 -15.25
C GLU A 79 7.05 12.57 -14.17
N VAL A 80 5.89 11.94 -14.03
CA VAL A 80 5.63 10.91 -13.03
C VAL A 80 5.41 9.59 -13.72
N PHE A 81 6.20 8.60 -13.29
CA PHE A 81 6.13 7.21 -13.70
C PHE A 81 5.65 6.34 -12.54
N CYS A 82 4.79 5.38 -12.85
CA CYS A 82 4.24 4.42 -11.91
C CYS A 82 4.70 3.02 -12.28
N ILE A 83 5.45 2.39 -11.40
CA ILE A 83 5.95 1.02 -11.59
C ILE A 83 5.49 0.18 -10.40
N TYR A 84 4.78 -0.92 -10.68
CA TYR A 84 4.37 -1.85 -9.63
C TYR A 84 4.23 -3.28 -10.15
N GLY A 85 4.38 -4.21 -9.23
CA GLY A 85 4.37 -5.65 -9.49
C GLY A 85 2.98 -6.25 -9.32
N LYS A 86 2.80 -7.41 -9.93
CA LYS A 86 1.65 -8.28 -9.72
C LYS A 86 2.08 -9.74 -9.91
N GLU A 87 1.74 -10.60 -8.97
CA GLU A 87 1.83 -12.06 -9.11
C GLU A 87 0.65 -12.61 -9.94
N GLU A 88 0.85 -13.77 -10.56
CA GLU A 88 -0.19 -14.41 -11.40
C GLU A 88 -1.39 -14.90 -10.59
N VAL A 89 -1.16 -15.27 -9.34
CA VAL A 89 -2.18 -15.75 -8.41
C VAL A 89 -2.46 -14.71 -7.33
N ASP A 90 -3.66 -14.76 -6.75
CA ASP A 90 -3.99 -13.94 -5.59
C ASP A 90 -3.15 -14.41 -4.38
N SER A 91 -2.10 -13.67 -4.08
CA SER A 91 -1.10 -13.98 -3.04
C SER A 91 -1.05 -12.94 -1.92
N THR A 92 -1.66 -11.77 -2.11
CA THR A 92 -1.53 -10.65 -1.19
C THR A 92 -2.65 -10.65 -0.17
N ILE A 93 -2.33 -10.49 1.12
CA ILE A 93 -3.34 -10.52 2.19
C ILE A 93 -4.32 -9.35 2.02
N LYS A 94 -5.60 -9.69 1.87
CA LYS A 94 -6.71 -8.73 1.82
C LYS A 94 -7.24 -8.45 3.23
N THR A 95 -7.54 -9.51 3.97
CA THR A 95 -8.00 -9.49 5.37
C THR A 95 -7.46 -10.70 6.11
N PHE A 96 -7.40 -10.64 7.43
CA PHE A 96 -7.14 -11.80 8.29
C PHE A 96 -8.23 -11.97 9.34
N SER A 97 -8.53 -13.21 9.72
CA SER A 97 -9.49 -13.54 10.77
C SER A 97 -8.79 -14.38 11.84
N ILE A 98 -9.09 -14.08 13.10
CA ILE A 98 -8.62 -14.81 14.27
C ILE A 98 -9.86 -15.26 15.03
N VAL A 99 -10.11 -16.57 15.08
CA VAL A 99 -11.26 -17.16 15.81
C VAL A 99 -10.73 -18.29 16.67
N ASP A 100 -10.95 -18.22 17.98
CA ASP A 100 -10.48 -19.25 18.94
C ASP A 100 -8.97 -19.53 18.86
N GLY A 101 -8.18 -18.54 18.38
CA GLY A 101 -6.74 -18.65 18.19
C GLY A 101 -6.29 -19.15 16.81
N ASP A 102 -7.21 -19.62 15.97
CA ASP A 102 -6.93 -20.02 14.60
C ASP A 102 -6.87 -18.81 13.68
N VAL A 103 -5.83 -18.75 12.84
CA VAL A 103 -5.59 -17.65 11.90
C VAL A 103 -5.95 -18.10 10.50
N SER A 104 -6.82 -17.35 9.84
CA SER A 104 -7.11 -17.49 8.41
C SER A 104 -6.98 -16.15 7.69
N SER A 105 -6.81 -16.18 6.38
CA SER A 105 -6.67 -14.96 5.56
C SER A 105 -7.40 -15.09 4.25
N THR A 106 -7.94 -13.97 3.78
CA THR A 106 -8.39 -13.85 2.39
C THR A 106 -7.28 -13.20 1.57
N LEU A 107 -7.09 -13.68 0.34
CA LEU A 107 -6.06 -13.18 -0.57
C LEU A 107 -6.68 -12.30 -1.66
N THR A 108 -5.86 -11.47 -2.28
CA THR A 108 -6.20 -10.61 -3.41
C THR A 108 -4.99 -10.45 -4.32
N ALA A 109 -5.21 -9.98 -5.53
CA ALA A 109 -4.16 -9.65 -6.47
C ALA A 109 -3.21 -8.57 -5.89
N GLY A 110 -1.91 -8.75 -6.12
CA GLY A 110 -0.86 -7.84 -5.69
C GLY A 110 0.50 -8.47 -5.92
N ASP A 111 1.54 -7.94 -5.30
CA ASP A 111 2.93 -8.41 -5.41
C ASP A 111 3.37 -9.33 -4.25
N GLY A 112 2.39 -9.87 -3.52
CA GLY A 112 2.59 -10.68 -2.31
C GLY A 112 2.68 -9.83 -1.03
N THR A 113 2.83 -8.51 -1.14
CA THR A 113 2.89 -7.59 0.02
C THR A 113 1.90 -6.44 -0.11
N VAL A 114 1.88 -5.75 -1.25
CA VAL A 114 1.05 -4.58 -1.55
C VAL A 114 -0.05 -5.00 -2.52
N SER A 115 -1.30 -4.72 -2.15
CA SER A 115 -2.45 -5.08 -3.00
C SER A 115 -2.41 -4.26 -4.29
N LEU A 116 -2.85 -4.85 -5.40
CA LEU A 116 -2.89 -4.18 -6.69
C LEU A 116 -3.70 -2.88 -6.64
N ASP A 117 -4.81 -2.85 -5.90
CA ASP A 117 -5.63 -1.65 -5.70
C ASP A 117 -4.88 -0.51 -4.99
N SER A 118 -3.93 -0.85 -4.11
CA SER A 118 -3.09 0.15 -3.44
C SER A 118 -2.10 0.74 -4.46
N SER A 119 -1.45 -0.13 -5.24
CA SER A 119 -0.46 0.29 -6.24
C SER A 119 -1.08 1.13 -7.36
N LYS A 120 -2.28 0.75 -7.83
CA LYS A 120 -3.05 1.49 -8.86
C LYS A 120 -3.49 2.90 -8.45
N LEU A 121 -3.36 3.28 -7.17
CA LEU A 121 -3.53 4.68 -6.78
C LEU A 121 -2.50 5.59 -7.46
N CYS A 122 -1.33 5.04 -7.81
CA CYS A 122 -0.29 5.77 -8.55
C CYS A 122 -0.80 6.25 -9.92
N ASP A 123 -1.63 5.46 -10.61
CA ASP A 123 -2.13 5.75 -11.98
C ASP A 123 -2.78 7.13 -12.07
N ARG A 124 -3.39 7.59 -10.97
CA ARG A 124 -4.02 8.93 -10.89
C ARG A 124 -3.02 10.07 -11.03
N TYR A 125 -1.76 9.80 -10.70
CA TYR A 125 -0.65 10.74 -10.63
C TYR A 125 0.33 10.61 -11.80
N ALA A 126 0.25 9.53 -12.57
CA ALA A 126 1.07 9.35 -13.77
C ALA A 126 0.81 10.47 -14.79
N SER A 127 1.87 10.95 -15.44
CA SER A 127 1.75 12.03 -16.43
C SER A 127 1.05 11.58 -17.71
N SER A 128 1.14 10.30 -18.05
CA SER A 128 0.49 9.69 -19.22
C SER A 128 0.21 8.20 -18.96
N PRO A 129 -0.70 7.55 -19.72
CA PRO A 129 -0.89 6.10 -19.65
C PRO A 129 0.37 5.28 -19.98
N GLN A 130 1.28 5.83 -20.81
CA GLN A 130 2.54 5.19 -21.17
C GLN A 130 3.53 5.15 -20.00
N ASN A 131 3.34 6.02 -19.01
CA ASN A 131 4.20 6.10 -17.83
C ASN A 131 3.77 5.13 -16.72
N ILE A 132 2.79 4.25 -17.00
CA ILE A 132 2.32 3.21 -16.09
C ILE A 132 2.87 1.87 -16.57
N PHE A 133 3.68 1.21 -15.74
CA PHE A 133 4.27 -0.09 -16.02
C PHE A 133 3.87 -1.10 -14.94
N ILE A 134 3.10 -2.11 -15.36
CA ILE A 134 2.70 -3.23 -14.50
C ILE A 134 3.54 -4.43 -14.87
N LYS A 135 4.43 -4.85 -13.97
CA LYS A 135 5.21 -6.07 -14.16
C LYS A 135 4.44 -7.26 -13.61
N HIS A 136 4.07 -8.17 -14.50
CA HIS A 136 3.46 -9.46 -14.17
C HIS A 136 4.51 -10.50 -13.75
N ASN A 137 4.07 -11.47 -12.94
CA ASN A 137 4.87 -12.56 -12.41
C ASN A 137 6.11 -12.08 -11.62
N VAL A 138 5.92 -11.08 -10.76
CA VAL A 138 6.97 -10.55 -9.89
C VAL A 138 6.46 -10.32 -8.48
N THR A 139 7.32 -10.51 -7.50
CA THR A 139 7.01 -10.26 -6.08
C THR A 139 7.54 -8.90 -5.65
N HIS A 140 7.06 -8.43 -4.50
CA HIS A 140 7.53 -7.20 -3.86
C HIS A 140 9.05 -7.16 -3.69
N GLU A 141 9.65 -8.29 -3.34
CA GLU A 141 11.08 -8.42 -3.08
C GLU A 141 11.93 -8.42 -4.36
N THR A 142 11.36 -8.89 -5.47
CA THR A 142 12.10 -9.15 -6.72
C THR A 142 11.93 -8.06 -7.77
N ILE A 143 10.95 -7.16 -7.62
CA ILE A 143 10.63 -6.12 -8.61
C ILE A 143 11.80 -5.20 -8.95
N LEU A 144 12.66 -4.89 -7.98
CA LEU A 144 13.81 -4.00 -8.21
C LEU A 144 14.96 -4.67 -8.97
N THR A 145 14.95 -6.01 -9.04
CA THR A 145 15.96 -6.79 -9.77
C THR A 145 15.44 -7.35 -11.10
N ASP A 146 14.15 -7.17 -11.39
CA ASP A 146 13.54 -7.62 -12.62
C ASP A 146 14.10 -6.85 -13.83
N GLN A 147 14.51 -7.59 -14.86
CA GLN A 147 15.21 -7.00 -15.99
C GLN A 147 14.29 -6.11 -16.84
N ASP A 148 13.00 -6.42 -16.94
CA ASP A 148 12.04 -5.61 -17.70
C ASP A 148 11.79 -4.28 -16.96
N VAL A 149 11.67 -4.32 -15.64
CA VAL A 149 11.60 -3.11 -14.79
C VAL A 149 12.84 -2.25 -14.95
N VAL A 150 14.04 -2.85 -14.87
CA VAL A 150 15.30 -2.13 -15.06
C VAL A 150 15.39 -1.51 -16.46
N ASN A 151 14.95 -2.23 -17.49
CA ASN A 151 14.94 -1.74 -18.87
C ASN A 151 13.94 -0.58 -19.05
N PHE A 152 12.76 -0.68 -18.45
CA PHE A 152 11.77 0.41 -18.44
C PHE A 152 12.31 1.67 -17.78
N ILE A 153 12.99 1.54 -16.63
CA ILE A 153 13.62 2.69 -15.97
C ILE A 153 14.67 3.32 -16.88
N LYS A 154 15.56 2.49 -17.47
CA LYS A 154 16.60 2.99 -18.38
C LYS A 154 16.02 3.72 -19.59
N SER A 155 15.00 3.17 -20.27
CA SER A 155 14.42 3.80 -21.46
C SER A 155 13.80 5.16 -21.18
N ASN A 156 13.34 5.41 -19.95
CA ASN A 156 12.70 6.66 -19.55
C ASN A 156 13.63 7.65 -18.82
N MET A 157 14.82 7.20 -18.39
CA MET A 157 15.86 8.11 -17.86
C MET A 157 16.70 8.75 -18.97
N TYR A 158 16.84 8.08 -20.12
CA TYR A 158 17.65 8.53 -21.25
C TYR A 158 16.76 8.99 -22.40
N THR A 159 15.92 10.01 -22.17
CA THR A 159 15.40 10.84 -23.26
C THR A 159 16.49 11.86 -23.60
N PRO A 160 17.12 11.79 -24.79
CA PRO A 160 18.01 12.86 -25.22
C PRO A 160 17.17 14.13 -25.41
N ASN A 161 17.56 15.21 -24.73
CA ASN A 161 17.12 16.56 -25.08
C ASN A 161 17.70 16.96 -26.44
#